data_AF-A0A941A2P8-F1
#
_entry.id   AF-A0A941A2P8-F1
#
_cell.length_a   1.000
_cell.length_b   1.000
_cell.length_c   1.000
_cell.angle_alpha   90.00
_cell.angle_beta   90.00
_cell.angle_gamma   90.00
#
_symmetry.space_group_name_H-M   'P 1'
#
loop_
_entity.id
_entity.type
_entity.pdbx_description
1 polymer ?
#
loop_
_entity_poly.entity_id
_entity_poly.type
_entity_poly.pdbx_seq_one_letter_code
_entity_poly.pdbx_strand_id
1 'polypeptide(L)'
;NDKFYQGLSAEFRKILTDAAYDAGDFQNQLILSSEKEYLDKLKEKDMTIVQPDVKAFRDATKDVWKKVSEKWEPGLYEKIQAVK
;
A
#
# COMPACT_ATOMS: atom_id res chain seq x y z
N ASN A 1 -19.47 -3.66 -3.23
CA ASN A 1 -20.88 -3.67 -3.70
C ASN A 1 -21.53 -2.39 -3.20
N ASP A 2 -21.53 -1.33 -4.03
CA ASP A 2 -22.02 -0.01 -3.62
C ASP A 2 -23.54 0.01 -3.37
N LYS A 3 -24.32 -0.65 -4.24
CA LYS A 3 -25.78 -0.74 -4.08
C LYS A 3 -26.20 -1.31 -2.72
N PHE A 4 -25.50 -2.35 -2.26
CA PHE A 4 -25.71 -2.91 -0.91
C PHE A 4 -25.37 -1.90 0.17
N TYR A 5 -24.20 -1.27 0.09
CA TYR A 5 -23.73 -0.30 1.08
C TYR A 5 -24.64 0.93 1.20
N GLN A 6 -25.08 1.50 0.07
CA GLN A 6 -26.03 2.60 0.04
C GLN A 6 -27.41 2.20 0.58
N GLY A 7 -27.78 0.92 0.47
CA GLY A 7 -29.03 0.39 1.01
C GLY A 7 -29.08 0.28 2.54
N LEU A 8 -27.96 0.46 3.24
CA LEU A 8 -27.90 0.43 4.70
C LEU A 8 -28.36 1.76 5.32
N SER A 9 -28.69 1.76 6.62
CA SER A 9 -28.89 3.01 7.37
C SER A 9 -27.59 3.80 7.46
N ALA A 10 -27.67 5.11 7.73
CA ALA A 10 -26.48 5.93 7.96
C ALA A 10 -25.63 5.42 9.13
N GLU A 11 -26.27 4.93 10.19
CA GLU A 11 -25.62 4.32 11.34
C GLU A 11 -24.83 3.07 10.95
N PHE A 12 -25.46 2.14 10.22
CA PHE A 12 -24.76 0.92 9.78
C PHE A 12 -23.65 1.20 8.76
N ARG A 13 -23.83 2.19 7.87
CA ARG A 13 -22.74 2.62 6.98
C ARG A 13 -21.55 3.13 7.79
N LYS A 14 -21.79 3.98 8.79
CA LYS A 14 -20.73 4.49 9.66
C LYS A 14 -20.01 3.35 10.39
N ILE A 15 -20.74 2.44 11.03
CA ILE A 15 -20.14 1.30 11.73
C ILE A 15 -19.27 0.46 10.80
N LEU A 16 -19.75 0.17 9.58
CA LEU A 16 -18.97 -0.59 8.61
C LEU A 16 -17.73 0.14 8.13
N THR A 17 -17.83 1.45 7.87
CA THR A 17 -16.68 2.26 7.46
C THR A 17 -15.63 2.37 8.56
N ASP A 18 -16.05 2.64 9.79
CA ASP A 18 -15.14 2.71 10.94
C ASP A 18 -14.45 1.36 11.16
N ALA A 19 -15.21 0.26 11.15
CA ALA A 19 -14.65 -1.08 11.28
C ALA A 19 -13.68 -1.44 10.13
N ALA A 20 -13.91 -0.94 8.92
CA ALA A 20 -13.00 -1.13 7.80
C ALA A 20 -11.68 -0.36 7.98
N TYR A 21 -11.73 0.85 8.55
CA TYR A 21 -10.53 1.60 8.93
C TYR A 21 -9.76 0.89 10.05
N ASP A 22 -10.45 0.50 11.13
CA ASP A 22 -9.83 -0.22 12.25
C ASP A 22 -9.17 -1.53 11.80
N ALA A 23 -9.85 -2.28 10.93
CA ALA A 23 -9.30 -3.50 10.35
C ALA A 23 -8.08 -3.21 9.46
N GLY A 24 -8.11 -2.13 8.68
CA GLY A 24 -6.98 -1.68 7.87
C GLY A 24 -5.75 -1.36 8.72
N ASP A 25 -5.93 -0.60 9.81
CA ASP A 25 -4.85 -0.24 10.72
C ASP A 25 -4.28 -1.47 11.45
N PHE A 26 -5.15 -2.35 11.95
CA PHE A 26 -4.74 -3.60 12.57
C PHE A 26 -3.96 -4.49 11.60
N GLN A 27 -4.44 -4.64 10.36
CA GLN A 27 -3.77 -5.44 9.33
C GLN A 27 -2.41 -4.85 8.97
N ASN A 28 -2.28 -3.52 8.86
CA ASN A 28 -1.01 -2.85 8.59
C ASN A 28 0.03 -3.18 9.66
N GLN A 29 -0.37 -3.13 10.95
CA GLN A 29 0.51 -3.50 12.06
C GLN A 29 0.94 -4.97 12.00
N LEU A 30 -0.01 -5.87 11.71
CA LEU A 30 0.28 -7.29 11.58
C LEU A 30 1.27 -7.57 10.44
N ILE A 31 1.09 -6.95 9.28
CA ILE A 31 2.01 -7.12 8.15
C ILE A 31 3.41 -6.59 8.49
N LEU A 32 3.53 -5.40 9.07
CA LEU A 32 4.83 -4.85 9.46
C LEU A 32 5.57 -5.76 10.45
N SER A 33 4.86 -6.35 11.42
CA SER A 33 5.45 -7.33 12.34
C SER A 33 5.88 -8.62 11.62
N SER A 34 5.05 -9.11 10.70
CA SER A 34 5.30 -10.33 9.95
C SER A 34 6.48 -10.18 8.99
N GLU A 35 6.62 -9.04 8.31
CA GLU A 35 7.75 -8.76 7.43
C GLU A 35 9.09 -8.85 8.17
N LYS A 36 9.16 -8.31 9.39
CA LYS A 36 10.32 -8.44 10.25
C LYS A 36 10.58 -9.89 10.65
N GLU A 37 9.54 -10.59 11.12
CA GLU A 37 9.65 -12.00 11.52
C GLU A 37 10.13 -12.88 10.36
N TYR A 38 9.59 -12.69 9.16
CA TYR A 38 10.00 -13.46 7.99
C TYR A 38 11.41 -13.13 7.55
N LEU A 39 11.84 -11.86 7.61
CA LEU A 39 13.22 -11.50 7.30
C LEU A 39 14.20 -12.23 8.23
N ASP A 40 13.88 -12.36 9.51
CA ASP A 40 14.72 -13.09 10.47
C ASP A 40 14.70 -14.60 10.21
N LYS A 41 13.54 -15.19 9.92
CA LYS A 41 13.44 -16.61 9.50
C LYS A 41 14.25 -16.93 8.25
N LEU A 42 14.33 -16.00 7.29
CA LEU A 42 15.14 -16.20 6.08
C LEU A 42 16.64 -16.20 6.42
N LYS A 43 17.10 -15.31 7.32
CA LYS A 43 18.48 -15.31 7.82
C LYS A 43 18.82 -16.59 8.58
N GLU A 44 17.90 -17.08 9.42
CA GLU A 44 18.07 -18.36 10.15
C GLU A 44 18.18 -19.56 9.23
N LYS A 45 17.66 -19.45 8.00
CA LYS A 45 17.80 -20.45 6.92
C LYS A 45 19.00 -20.18 6.02
N ASP A 46 19.99 -19.45 6.52
CA ASP A 46 21.24 -19.12 5.85
C ASP A 46 21.06 -18.35 4.52
N MET A 47 19.93 -17.66 4.33
CA MET A 47 19.75 -16.80 3.16
C MET A 47 20.57 -15.51 3.28
N THR A 48 21.21 -15.13 2.18
CA THR A 48 21.95 -13.86 2.10
C THR A 48 20.99 -12.70 1.86
N ILE A 49 20.98 -11.73 2.77
CA ILE A 49 20.20 -10.50 2.63
C ILE A 49 21.06 -9.42 1.97
N VAL A 50 20.69 -9.02 0.75
CA VAL A 50 21.39 -7.99 -0.03
C VAL A 50 20.70 -6.64 0.14
N GLN A 51 21.47 -5.60 0.45
CA GLN A 51 21.01 -4.22 0.46
C GLN A 51 21.51 -3.50 -0.81
N PRO A 52 20.67 -3.34 -1.85
CA PRO A 52 21.09 -2.71 -3.09
C PRO A 52 21.12 -1.18 -2.99
N ASP A 53 21.69 -0.52 -4.00
CA ASP A 53 21.52 0.93 -4.19
C ASP A 53 20.08 1.24 -4.62
N VAL A 54 19.20 1.41 -3.63
CA VAL A 54 17.78 1.70 -3.84
C VAL A 54 17.59 2.99 -4.67
N LYS A 55 18.50 3.96 -4.59
CA LYS A 55 18.40 5.20 -5.38
C LYS A 55 18.61 4.91 -6.86
N ALA A 56 19.60 4.11 -7.23
CA ALA A 56 19.84 3.72 -8.61
C ALA A 56 18.61 3.03 -9.22
N PHE A 57 17.95 2.13 -8.49
CA PHE A 57 16.71 1.50 -8.93
C PHE A 57 15.57 2.51 -9.13
N ARG A 58 15.33 3.38 -8.14
CA ARG A 58 14.29 4.43 -8.25
C ARG A 58 14.52 5.33 -9.45
N ASP A 59 15.76 5.76 -9.67
CA ASP A 59 16.15 6.62 -10.80
C ASP A 59 15.96 5.91 -12.14
N ALA A 60 16.33 4.63 -12.24
CA ALA A 60 16.15 3.82 -13.45
C ALA A 60 14.66 3.60 -13.77
N THR A 61 13.79 3.54 -12.76
CA THR A 61 12.35 3.31 -12.94
C THR A 61 11.49 4.57 -12.91
N LYS A 62 12.08 5.76 -12.73
CA LYS A 62 11.34 7.01 -12.45
C LYS A 62 10.27 7.37 -13.49
N ASP A 63 10.45 6.91 -14.72
CA ASP A 63 9.57 7.24 -15.85
C ASP A 63 8.63 6.07 -16.24
N VAL A 64 8.65 4.93 -15.54
CA VAL A 64 7.85 3.74 -15.89
C VAL A 64 6.35 4.04 -15.87
N TRP A 65 5.90 4.89 -14.94
CA TRP A 65 4.49 5.25 -14.80
C TRP A 65 3.91 5.89 -16.08
N LYS A 66 4.73 6.59 -16.88
CA LYS A 66 4.31 7.21 -18.14
C LYS A 66 3.77 6.20 -19.16
N LYS A 67 4.15 4.93 -19.03
CA LYS A 67 3.68 3.85 -19.92
C LYS A 67 2.23 3.42 -19.63
N VAL A 68 1.70 3.75 -18.46
CA VAL A 68 0.37 3.31 -17.99
C VAL A 68 -0.55 4.47 -17.63
N SER A 69 -0.08 5.71 -17.82
CA SER A 69 -0.76 6.92 -17.35
C SER A 69 -1.76 7.52 -18.32
N GLU A 70 -2.01 6.88 -19.47
CA GLU A 70 -2.94 7.40 -20.49
C GLU A 70 -4.34 7.65 -19.92
N LYS A 71 -4.80 6.78 -19.01
CA LYS A 71 -6.12 6.88 -18.37
C LYS A 71 -6.11 7.63 -17.04
N TRP A 72 -4.95 8.15 -16.63
CA TRP A 72 -4.84 8.83 -15.35
C TRP A 72 -5.36 10.25 -15.49
N GLU A 73 -5.83 10.80 -14.38
CA GLU A 73 -6.11 12.23 -14.32
C GLU A 73 -4.83 13.01 -14.63
N PRO A 74 -4.87 14.06 -15.48
CA PRO A 74 -3.71 14.89 -15.77
C PRO A 74 -3.06 15.42 -14.48
N GLY A 75 -1.76 15.19 -14.33
CA GLY A 75 -0.98 15.62 -13.17
C GLY A 75 -1.14 14.75 -11.91
N LEU A 76 -1.81 13.58 -12.00
CA LEU A 76 -2.03 12.71 -10.84
C LEU A 76 -0.72 12.24 -10.20
N TYR A 77 0.29 11.90 -11.00
CA TYR A 77 1.58 11.45 -10.49
C TYR A 77 2.23 12.54 -9.63
N GLU A 78 2.28 13.77 -10.13
CA GLU A 78 2.86 14.92 -9.44
C GLU A 78 2.08 15.25 -8.16
N LYS A 79 0.74 15.18 -8.21
CA LYS A 79 -0.11 15.36 -7.03
C LYS A 79 0.21 14.35 -5.94
N ILE A 80 0.36 13.07 -6.29
CA ILE A 80 0.70 12.01 -5.32
C ILE A 80 2.10 12.23 -4.75
N GLN A 81 3.10 12.56 -5.59
CA GLN A 81 4.47 12.83 -5.12
C GLN A 81 4.56 14.04 -4.17
N ALA A 82 3.62 14.98 -4.28
CA ALA A 82 3.56 16.15 -3.40
C ALA A 82 2.94 15.85 -2.02
N VAL A 83 2.24 14.72 -1.86
CA VAL A 83 1.75 14.26 -0.56
C VAL A 83 2.92 13.72 0.24
N LYS A 84 3.17 14.31 1.40
CA LYS A 84 4.22 13.88 2.35
C LYS A 84 3.69 12.86 3.34
#